data_AF-A0A851K856-F1
#
_entry.id   AF-A0A851K856-F1
#
_cell.length_a   1.000
_cell.length_b   1.000
_cell.length_c   1.000
_cell.angle_alpha   90.00
_cell.angle_beta   90.00
_cell.angle_gamma   90.00
#
_symmetry.space_group_name_H-M   'P 1'
#
loop_
_entity.id
_entity.type
_entity.pdbx_description
1 polymer ?
#
loop_
_entity_poly.entity_id
_entity_poly.type
_entity_poly.pdbx_seq_one_letter_code
_entity_poly.pdbx_strand_id
1 'polypeptide(L)'
;MAAAALCWALRAARQVLPLSCPRQVRSYHVDWRMLRDVKRRKMAYEYADERLRINAIRKNSILPKELQEVADKEIAALPRDSCPVRIRNRCVLTSRPRGVKRRWRLSRIVFRHFADHAQMSGVQRAMW
;
A
#
# COMPACT_ATOMS: atom_id res chain seq x y z
N MET A 1 -55.89 -9.81 26.62
CA MET A 1 -55.45 -8.41 26.42
C MET A 1 -54.98 -7.79 27.74
N ALA A 2 -53.86 -8.25 28.32
CA ALA A 2 -53.30 -7.63 29.54
C ALA A 2 -51.80 -7.93 29.76
N ALA A 3 -51.04 -8.20 28.69
CA ALA A 3 -49.58 -8.36 28.80
C ALA A 3 -48.81 -7.45 27.81
N ALA A 4 -49.51 -6.51 27.17
CA ALA A 4 -48.91 -5.50 26.28
C ALA A 4 -48.48 -4.21 27.04
N ALA A 5 -48.77 -4.10 28.34
CA ALA A 5 -48.44 -2.92 29.16
C ALA A 5 -47.04 -2.98 29.81
N LEU A 6 -46.37 -4.14 29.82
CA LEU A 6 -44.96 -4.25 30.25
C LEU A 6 -43.97 -4.00 29.10
N CYS A 7 -44.48 -3.45 27.98
CA CYS A 7 -43.72 -3.01 26.82
C CYS A 7 -43.18 -1.57 26.97
N TRP A 8 -43.36 -0.89 28.11
CA TRP A 8 -42.99 0.53 28.28
C TRP A 8 -42.04 0.88 29.45
N ALA A 9 -41.83 0.01 30.43
CA ALA A 9 -41.01 0.36 31.62
C ALA A 9 -39.54 -0.12 31.58
N LEU A 10 -39.15 -0.99 30.64
CA LEU A 10 -37.73 -1.36 30.43
C LEU A 10 -37.15 -0.69 29.18
N ARG A 11 -37.68 0.49 28.84
CA ARG A 11 -37.20 1.38 27.76
C ARG A 11 -36.47 2.62 28.29
N ALA A 12 -36.04 2.62 29.55
CA ALA A 12 -35.48 3.80 30.23
C ALA A 12 -34.13 3.57 30.93
N ALA A 13 -33.30 2.66 30.42
CA ALA A 13 -31.86 2.65 30.72
C ALA A 13 -31.08 2.51 29.42
N ARG A 14 -31.31 3.48 28.53
CA ARG A 14 -30.39 3.84 27.45
C ARG A 14 -29.14 4.42 28.13
N GLN A 15 -28.31 3.57 28.74
CA GLN A 15 -26.92 3.93 29.00
C GLN A 15 -26.26 4.05 27.65
N VAL A 16 -26.32 5.27 27.11
CA VAL A 16 -25.44 5.73 26.05
C VAL A 16 -24.05 5.80 26.68
N LEU A 17 -23.41 4.65 26.85
CA LEU A 17 -21.96 4.63 26.87
C LEU A 17 -21.56 4.97 25.43
N PRO A 18 -20.90 6.11 25.17
CA PRO A 18 -20.30 6.30 23.87
C PRO A 18 -19.35 5.12 23.70
N LEU A 19 -19.55 4.33 22.64
CA LEU A 19 -18.50 3.45 22.12
C LEU A 19 -17.39 4.36 21.60
N SER A 20 -16.65 5.00 22.52
CA SER A 20 -15.40 5.65 22.25
C SER A 20 -14.41 4.57 21.88
N CYS A 21 -13.81 4.76 20.70
CA CYS A 21 -13.03 3.81 19.92
C CYS A 21 -13.93 2.97 18.99
N PRO A 22 -14.08 3.34 17.70
CA PRO A 22 -14.08 2.30 16.70
C PRO A 22 -12.80 1.51 16.99
N ARG A 23 -12.92 0.27 17.48
CA ARG A 23 -11.78 -0.64 17.51
C ARG A 23 -11.21 -0.56 16.11
N GLN A 24 -10.03 0.03 15.96
CA GLN A 24 -9.29 -0.08 14.72
C GLN A 24 -9.22 -1.58 14.48
N VAL A 25 -9.90 -2.05 13.43
CA VAL A 25 -9.65 -3.38 12.91
C VAL A 25 -8.16 -3.37 12.64
N ARG A 26 -7.35 -4.00 13.50
CA ARG A 26 -5.90 -4.05 13.37
C ARG A 26 -5.58 -4.94 12.17
N SER A 27 -5.86 -4.46 10.96
CA SER A 27 -5.09 -4.89 9.81
C SER A 27 -3.64 -4.48 10.09
N TYR A 28 -2.68 -5.38 9.88
CA TYR A 28 -1.24 -5.11 9.95
C TYR A 28 -0.78 -3.91 9.08
N HIS A 29 -1.67 -3.40 8.21
CA HIS A 29 -1.43 -2.32 7.27
C HIS A 29 -2.39 -1.16 7.55
N VAL A 30 -1.93 0.08 7.31
CA VAL A 30 -2.70 1.32 7.58
C VAL A 30 -3.97 1.40 6.74
N ASP A 31 -3.85 1.11 5.44
CA ASP A 31 -4.95 1.15 4.47
C ASP A 31 -4.97 -0.13 3.62
N TRP A 32 -6.13 -0.47 3.07
CA TRP A 32 -6.25 -1.47 1.99
C TRP A 32 -5.37 -1.15 0.77
N ARG A 33 -5.09 0.15 0.53
CA ARG A 33 -4.21 0.64 -0.55
C ARG A 33 -2.77 0.20 -0.35
N MET A 34 -2.32 0.12 0.90
CA MET A 34 -1.00 -0.37 1.26
C MET A 34 -0.95 -1.89 1.10
N LEU A 35 -1.98 -2.61 1.54
CA LEU A 35 -2.11 -4.05 1.32
C LEU A 35 -2.04 -4.41 -0.18
N ARG A 36 -2.71 -3.64 -1.04
CA ARG A 36 -2.63 -3.82 -2.49
C ARG A 36 -1.22 -3.59 -3.06
N ASP A 37 -0.51 -2.58 -2.55
CA ASP A 37 0.88 -2.31 -2.97
C ASP A 37 1.84 -3.42 -2.50
N VAL A 38 1.62 -3.96 -1.30
CA VAL A 38 2.38 -5.10 -0.78
C VAL A 38 2.17 -6.35 -1.63
N LYS A 39 0.92 -6.68 -2.00
CA LYS A 39 0.63 -7.78 -2.92
C LYS A 39 1.36 -7.62 -4.26
N ARG A 40 1.34 -6.42 -4.85
CA ARG A 40 2.07 -6.14 -6.10
C ARG A 40 3.57 -6.31 -5.97
N ARG A 41 4.17 -5.85 -4.86
CA ARG A 41 5.61 -6.02 -4.62
C ARG A 41 6.01 -7.48 -4.50
N LYS A 42 5.17 -8.32 -3.87
CA LYS A 42 5.37 -9.76 -3.79
C LYS A 42 5.32 -10.42 -5.17
N MET A 43 4.25 -10.18 -5.93
CA MET A 43 4.13 -10.68 -7.31
C MET A 43 5.27 -10.19 -8.21
N ALA A 44 5.67 -8.92 -8.09
CA ALA A 44 6.77 -8.38 -8.90
C ALA A 44 8.13 -9.00 -8.54
N TYR A 45 8.30 -9.49 -7.30
CA TYR A 45 9.49 -10.21 -6.89
C TYR A 45 9.48 -11.64 -7.43
N GLU A 46 8.36 -12.35 -7.32
CA GLU A 46 8.19 -13.72 -7.84
C GLU A 46 8.47 -13.81 -9.35
N TYR A 47 7.91 -12.87 -10.14
CA TYR A 47 8.05 -12.86 -11.60
C TYR A 47 9.23 -12.01 -12.11
N ALA A 48 10.15 -11.59 -11.24
CA ALA A 48 11.25 -10.71 -11.62
C ALA A 48 12.16 -11.35 -12.69
N ASP A 49 12.53 -12.61 -12.47
CA ASP A 49 13.47 -13.33 -13.33
C ASP A 49 12.85 -13.67 -14.69
N GLU A 50 11.60 -14.15 -14.71
CA GLU A 50 10.86 -14.43 -15.93
C GLU A 50 10.72 -13.18 -16.80
N ARG A 51 10.31 -12.05 -16.19
CA ARG A 51 10.21 -10.79 -16.92
C ARG A 51 11.55 -10.28 -17.41
N LEU A 52 12.64 -10.49 -16.67
CA LEU A 52 13.99 -10.12 -17.12
C LEU A 52 14.38 -10.91 -18.38
N ARG A 53 14.20 -12.24 -18.34
CA ARG A 53 14.54 -13.15 -19.45
C ARG A 53 13.75 -12.81 -20.72
N ILE A 54 12.43 -12.68 -20.63
CA ILE A 54 11.59 -12.42 -21.81
C ILE A 54 11.84 -10.99 -22.35
N ASN A 55 12.09 -10.01 -21.47
CA ASN A 55 12.45 -8.66 -21.93
C ASN A 55 13.82 -8.61 -22.62
N ALA A 56 14.75 -9.50 -22.26
CA ALA A 56 16.02 -9.60 -22.97
C ALA A 56 15.78 -10.04 -24.42
N ILE A 57 15.02 -11.12 -24.62
CA ILE A 57 14.64 -11.63 -25.96
C ILE A 57 14.01 -10.52 -26.79
N ARG A 58 13.03 -9.81 -26.22
CA ARG A 58 12.30 -8.74 -26.91
C ARG A 58 13.17 -7.56 -27.34
N LYS A 59 14.17 -7.20 -26.53
CA LYS A 59 15.02 -6.01 -26.78
C LYS A 59 16.24 -6.31 -27.66
N ASN A 60 16.39 -7.54 -28.15
CA ASN A 60 17.52 -7.94 -28.98
C ASN A 60 17.29 -7.56 -30.45
N SER A 61 18.33 -7.05 -31.12
CA SER A 61 18.32 -6.76 -32.55
C SER A 61 18.78 -7.93 -33.43
N ILE A 62 19.39 -8.95 -32.84
CA ILE A 62 20.00 -10.09 -33.56
C ILE A 62 18.98 -11.19 -33.86
N LEU A 63 17.97 -11.34 -32.99
CA LEU A 63 16.99 -12.42 -33.08
C LEU A 63 15.97 -12.16 -34.19
N PRO A 64 15.44 -13.22 -34.84
CA PRO A 64 14.36 -13.08 -35.80
C PRO A 64 13.11 -12.46 -35.17
N LYS A 65 12.36 -11.69 -35.96
CA LYS A 65 11.17 -10.96 -35.50
C LYS A 65 10.08 -11.89 -34.96
N GLU A 66 9.94 -13.08 -35.51
CA GLU A 66 8.96 -14.09 -35.06
C GLU A 66 9.13 -14.45 -33.58
N LEU A 67 10.38 -14.61 -33.11
CA LEU A 67 10.66 -14.87 -31.70
C LEU A 67 10.34 -13.67 -30.81
N GLN A 68 10.51 -12.45 -31.34
CA GLN A 68 10.14 -11.23 -30.61
C GLN A 68 8.63 -11.12 -30.44
N GLU A 69 7.85 -11.48 -31.48
CA GLU A 69 6.40 -11.51 -31.43
C GLU A 69 5.86 -12.55 -30.43
N VAL A 70 6.52 -13.72 -30.33
CA VAL A 70 6.20 -14.73 -29.30
C VAL A 70 6.51 -14.19 -27.91
N ALA A 71 7.67 -13.59 -27.70
CA ALA A 71 8.06 -12.99 -26.42
C ALA A 71 7.11 -11.85 -25.99
N ASP A 72 6.57 -11.07 -26.93
CA ASP A 72 5.57 -10.04 -26.66
C ASP A 72 4.24 -10.63 -26.19
N LYS A 73 3.79 -11.73 -26.81
CA LYS A 73 2.59 -12.47 -26.39
C LYS A 73 2.78 -13.06 -24.99
N GLU A 74 3.94 -13.63 -24.70
CA GLU A 74 4.27 -14.17 -23.38
C GLU A 74 4.29 -13.10 -22.27
N ILE A 75 4.96 -11.96 -22.51
CA ILE A 75 4.99 -10.84 -21.54
C ILE A 75 3.59 -10.30 -21.26
N ALA A 76 2.73 -10.24 -22.30
CA ALA A 76 1.36 -9.78 -22.18
C ALA A 76 0.46 -10.75 -21.41
N ALA A 77 0.73 -12.06 -21.50
CA ALA A 77 0.00 -13.11 -20.77
C ALA A 77 0.30 -13.11 -19.26
N LEU A 78 1.49 -12.67 -18.84
CA LEU A 78 1.88 -12.61 -17.43
C LEU A 78 0.94 -11.72 -16.58
N PRO A 79 0.77 -12.02 -15.28
CA PRO A 79 -0.14 -11.27 -14.41
C PRO A 79 0.24 -9.79 -14.35
N ARG A 80 -0.73 -8.90 -14.63
CA ARG A 80 -0.52 -7.45 -14.74
C ARG A 80 0.14 -6.83 -13.52
N ASP A 81 -0.16 -7.34 -12.32
CA ASP A 81 0.34 -6.79 -11.06
C ASP A 81 1.82 -7.12 -10.77
N SER A 82 2.45 -8.02 -11.53
CA SER A 82 3.90 -8.24 -11.47
C SER A 82 4.71 -7.19 -12.24
N CYS A 83 4.06 -6.29 -13.00
CA CYS A 83 4.76 -5.22 -13.69
C CYS A 83 5.32 -4.18 -12.69
N PRO A 84 6.65 -3.91 -12.69
CA PRO A 84 7.28 -3.03 -11.70
C PRO A 84 6.81 -1.58 -11.80
N VAL A 85 6.34 -1.14 -12.98
CA VAL A 85 5.81 0.23 -13.22
C VAL A 85 4.59 0.54 -12.34
N ARG A 86 3.86 -0.48 -11.89
CA ARG A 86 2.64 -0.31 -11.07
C ARG A 86 2.92 -0.14 -9.58
N ILE A 87 4.15 -0.40 -9.14
CA ILE A 87 4.54 -0.25 -7.74
C ILE A 87 4.58 1.24 -7.41
N ARG A 88 3.97 1.64 -6.29
CA ARG A 88 4.00 3.04 -5.85
C ARG A 88 4.73 3.19 -4.52
N ASN A 89 5.63 4.16 -4.44
CA ASN A 89 6.30 4.49 -3.19
C ASN A 89 5.33 5.22 -2.25
N ARG A 90 4.83 4.49 -1.25
CA ARG A 90 3.96 5.00 -0.18
C ARG A 90 4.76 5.25 1.09
N CYS A 91 4.23 6.11 1.95
CA CYS A 91 4.72 6.24 3.32
C CYS A 91 4.50 4.93 4.08
N VAL A 92 5.50 4.47 4.83
CA VAL A 92 5.40 3.24 5.64
C VAL A 92 4.43 3.39 6.81
N LEU A 93 4.34 4.58 7.41
CA LEU A 93 3.52 4.82 8.60
C LEU A 93 2.09 5.27 8.29
N THR A 94 1.87 5.99 7.19
CA THR A 94 0.59 6.65 6.90
C THR A 94 0.03 6.33 5.51
N SER A 95 0.61 5.37 4.77
CA SER A 95 0.20 4.95 3.41
C SER A 95 0.06 6.07 2.34
N ARG A 96 0.48 7.30 2.66
CA ARG A 96 0.38 8.48 1.79
C ARG A 96 1.12 8.25 0.46
N PRO A 97 0.47 8.45 -0.70
CA PRO A 97 1.05 8.14 -2.02
C PRO A 97 1.89 9.25 -2.65
N ARG A 98 1.89 10.47 -2.08
CA ARG A 98 2.54 11.66 -2.62
C ARG A 98 3.42 12.31 -1.56
N GLY A 99 4.45 13.02 -2.00
CA GLY A 99 5.40 13.71 -1.11
C GLY A 99 6.09 12.76 -0.14
N VAL A 100 6.54 11.61 -0.63
CA VAL A 100 7.31 10.62 0.11
C VAL A 100 8.77 10.81 -0.25
N LYS A 101 9.65 10.98 0.75
CA LYS A 101 11.08 11.08 0.53
C LYS A 101 11.65 9.66 0.36
N ARG A 102 12.31 9.37 -0.77
CA ARG A 102 12.76 8.01 -1.13
C ARG A 102 13.77 7.43 -0.13
N ARG A 103 14.70 8.26 0.39
CA ARG A 103 15.74 7.86 1.36
C ARG A 103 15.15 7.25 2.64
N TRP A 104 14.17 7.92 3.23
CA TRP A 104 13.56 7.48 4.50
C TRP A 104 12.23 6.73 4.33
N ARG A 105 11.64 6.73 3.14
CA ARG A 105 10.31 6.15 2.84
C ARG A 105 9.17 6.72 3.71
N LEU A 106 9.34 7.95 4.19
CA LEU A 106 8.37 8.68 4.99
C LEU A 106 7.69 9.78 4.20
N SER A 107 6.45 10.09 4.56
CA SER A 107 5.73 11.27 4.06
C SER A 107 6.35 12.55 4.60
N ARG A 108 6.18 13.67 3.89
CA ARG A 108 6.66 14.99 4.33
C ARG A 108 6.18 15.41 5.72
N ILE A 109 4.99 14.99 6.15
CA ILE A 109 4.38 15.38 7.43
C ILE A 109 5.07 14.63 8.57
N VAL A 110 5.15 13.32 8.40
CA VAL A 110 5.77 12.42 9.38
C VAL A 110 7.27 12.66 9.46
N PHE A 111 7.94 12.90 8.32
CA PHE A 111 9.34 13.27 8.28
C PHE A 111 9.63 14.55 9.09
N ARG A 112 8.78 15.58 8.94
CA ARG A 112 8.91 16.81 9.72
C ARG A 112 8.73 16.56 11.22
N HIS A 113 7.71 15.80 11.62
CA HIS A 113 7.50 15.42 13.02
C HIS A 113 8.75 14.76 13.62
N PHE A 114 9.32 13.76 12.95
CA PHE A 114 10.54 13.10 13.45
C PHE A 114 11.77 14.03 13.47
N ALA A 115 11.91 14.91 12.49
CA ALA A 115 13.01 15.87 12.43
C ALA A 115 12.90 16.96 13.49
N ASP A 116 11.70 17.52 13.69
CA ASP A 116 11.43 18.59 14.67
C ASP A 116 11.62 18.09 16.12
N HIS A 117 11.36 16.81 16.39
CA HIS A 117 11.60 16.18 17.69
C HIS A 117 13.00 15.55 17.84
N ALA A 118 13.93 15.82 16.92
CA ALA A 118 15.30 15.30 16.94
C ALA A 118 15.40 13.75 17.05
N GLN A 119 14.38 13.03 16.58
CA GLN A 119 14.36 11.55 16.56
C GLN A 119 15.15 10.96 15.37
N MET A 120 15.65 11.81 14.48
CA MET A 120 16.49 11.43 13.34
C MET A 120 17.90 12.00 13.50
N SER A 121 18.90 11.12 13.46
CA SER A 121 20.30 11.54 13.52
C SER A 121 20.72 12.34 12.29
N GLY A 122 21.42 13.46 12.50
CA GLY A 122 22.01 14.29 11.45
C GLY A 122 21.03 15.13 10.63
N VAL A 123 19.74 15.17 10.99
CA VAL A 123 18.76 16.05 10.34
C VAL A 123 18.65 17.33 11.16
N GLN A 124 19.14 18.43 10.61
CA GLN A 124 19.00 19.77 11.18
C GLN A 124 18.23 20.68 10.21
N ARG A 125 17.66 21.78 10.73
CA ARG A 125 17.13 22.84 9.87
C ARG A 125 18.28 23.49 9.12
N ALA A 126 18.09 23.73 7.83
CA ALA A 126 19.08 24.47 7.05
C ALA A 126 19.07 25.93 7.54
N MET A 127 20.25 26.44 7.85
CA MET A 127 20.51 27.84 8.17
C MET A 127 21.51 28.33 7.13
N TRP A 128 21.16 29.39 6.42
CA TRP A 128 21.99 30.08 5.43
C TRP A 128 21.90 31.58 5.67
#